data_AF-A0A6C0EVI3-F1
#
_entry.id   AF-A0A6C0EVI3-F1
#
_cell.length_a   1.000
_cell.length_b   1.000
_cell.length_c   1.000
_cell.angle_alpha   90.00
_cell.angle_beta   90.00
_cell.angle_gamma   90.00
#
_symmetry.space_group_name_H-M   'P 1'
#
loop_
_entity.id
_entity.type
_entity.pdbx_description
1 polymer ?
#
loop_
_entity_poly.entity_id
_entity_poly.type
_entity_poly.pdbx_seq_one_letter_code
_entity_poly.pdbx_strand_id
1 'polypeptide(L)'
;MYIIVSTSNNYKGEIIGVDCIIRANTIGHEIHLTRPILIFLLCNNLISLDDTIVTKNNERFFLYSDIFKNIIEYDNLPINSEVIDITHINTLIENRLNFDIKIDIEEKFPILKKMRTNDVIIRTDEFNNLINKINYIPLIIDNDFVVIHDRNTTYNYSNVNDSIYLINNILHYFPNLNIVLFTINKTNINLNQIKVVNRIDEYASYMNHSRCRAVFSPFSGAGQLAQFCHNMNIYYYIGAYSFYKGNVEELFIQSNEKSNIYSSFDLKKTTETTVKVFNTTQEIIQHIAIISI
;
A
#
# COMPACT_ATOMS: atom_id res chain seq x y z
N MET A 1 -7.60 9.47 -6.18
CA MET A 1 -7.20 10.03 -7.48
C MET A 1 -5.87 10.70 -7.28
N TYR A 2 -4.90 10.39 -8.15
CA TYR A 2 -3.56 10.99 -8.10
C TYR A 2 -3.25 11.60 -9.45
N ILE A 3 -2.58 12.74 -9.42
CA ILE A 3 -2.26 13.51 -10.60
C ILE A 3 -0.78 13.84 -10.56
N ILE A 4 -0.11 13.74 -11.69
CA ILE A 4 1.23 14.28 -11.89
C ILE A 4 1.06 15.59 -12.64
N VAL A 5 1.66 16.68 -12.18
CA VAL A 5 1.79 17.90 -12.97
C VAL A 5 3.25 18.03 -13.37
N SER A 6 3.54 17.90 -14.66
CA SER A 6 4.93 17.98 -15.11
C SER A 6 5.42 19.43 -15.22
N THR A 7 6.65 19.64 -14.76
CA THR A 7 7.42 20.87 -14.93
C THR A 7 8.42 20.79 -16.08
N SER A 8 8.56 19.59 -16.69
CA SER A 8 9.46 19.34 -17.82
C SER A 8 9.06 20.16 -19.05
N ASN A 9 10.02 20.55 -19.89
CA ASN A 9 9.72 21.32 -21.10
C ASN A 9 8.83 20.59 -22.12
N ASN A 10 8.78 19.25 -22.08
CA ASN A 10 7.99 18.44 -23.00
C ASN A 10 6.52 18.32 -22.55
N TYR A 11 6.24 18.43 -21.26
CA TYR A 11 4.93 18.18 -20.66
C TYR A 11 4.52 19.31 -19.68
N LYS A 12 5.10 20.52 -19.84
CA LYS A 12 5.00 21.60 -18.86
C LYS A 12 3.56 22.05 -18.67
N GLY A 13 3.02 21.84 -17.47
CA GLY A 13 1.64 22.18 -17.14
C GLY A 13 0.60 21.15 -17.60
N GLU A 14 1.03 20.01 -18.13
CA GLU A 14 0.14 18.88 -18.41
C GLU A 14 -0.09 18.09 -17.12
N ILE A 15 -1.37 17.84 -16.84
CA ILE A 15 -1.77 16.86 -15.83
C ILE A 15 -1.74 15.49 -16.47
N ILE A 16 -1.02 14.56 -15.86
CA ILE A 16 -0.98 13.14 -16.20
C ILE A 16 -1.64 12.41 -15.01
N GLY A 17 -2.95 12.11 -15.11
CA GLY A 17 -3.75 11.54 -14.01
C GLY A 17 -3.64 10.01 -13.85
N VAL A 18 -3.12 9.47 -12.74
CA VAL A 18 -3.07 8.03 -12.46
C VAL A 18 -4.28 7.63 -11.58
N ASP A 19 -5.25 6.93 -12.17
CA ASP A 19 -6.45 6.30 -11.55
C ASP A 19 -7.49 7.21 -10.83
N CYS A 20 -8.70 7.35 -11.43
CA CYS A 20 -9.86 8.15 -11.00
C CYS A 20 -11.01 7.29 -10.52
N ILE A 21 -10.91 5.96 -10.64
CA ILE A 21 -12.00 5.13 -10.17
C ILE A 21 -12.02 5.29 -8.65
N ILE A 22 -13.23 5.35 -8.09
CA ILE A 22 -13.55 5.38 -6.66
C ILE A 22 -12.64 4.46 -5.81
N ARG A 23 -12.08 3.39 -6.40
CA ARG A 23 -11.18 2.42 -5.78
C ARG A 23 -9.75 2.92 -5.51
N ALA A 24 -9.15 3.77 -6.37
CA ALA A 24 -7.82 4.35 -6.13
C ALA A 24 -7.78 5.42 -5.03
N ASN A 25 -8.93 5.77 -4.46
CA ASN A 25 -8.97 6.55 -3.23
C ASN A 25 -8.52 5.76 -2.00
N THR A 26 -8.33 4.44 -2.11
CA THR A 26 -7.84 3.60 -1.02
C THR A 26 -6.31 3.59 -0.98
N ILE A 27 -5.75 3.62 0.23
CA ILE A 27 -4.29 3.63 0.47
C ILE A 27 -3.58 2.40 -0.13
N GLY A 28 -4.24 1.24 -0.17
CA GLY A 28 -3.66 0.04 -0.79
C GLY A 28 -3.41 0.21 -2.28
N HIS A 29 -4.36 0.78 -3.01
CA HIS A 29 -4.19 1.01 -4.45
C HIS A 29 -3.08 2.03 -4.71
N GLU A 30 -2.94 3.04 -3.85
CA GLU A 30 -1.84 4.00 -3.94
C GLU A 30 -0.47 3.31 -3.89
N ILE A 31 -0.31 2.42 -2.92
CA ILE A 31 0.93 1.72 -2.64
C ILE A 31 1.26 0.73 -3.76
N HIS A 32 0.27 -0.03 -4.24
CA HIS A 32 0.51 -1.16 -5.14
C HIS A 32 0.30 -0.87 -6.63
N LEU A 33 -0.40 0.21 -6.99
CA LEU A 33 -0.65 0.57 -8.38
C LEU A 33 -0.01 1.90 -8.71
N THR A 34 -0.49 2.96 -8.07
CA THR A 34 -0.11 4.32 -8.43
C THR A 34 1.38 4.55 -8.22
N ARG A 35 1.91 4.22 -7.04
CA ARG A 35 3.32 4.42 -6.72
C ARG A 35 4.24 3.63 -7.67
N PRO A 36 4.04 2.33 -7.93
CA PRO A 36 4.82 1.60 -8.93
C PRO A 36 4.81 2.25 -10.32
N ILE A 37 3.66 2.75 -10.78
CA ILE A 37 3.58 3.48 -12.06
C ILE A 37 4.43 4.75 -12.01
N LEU A 38 4.33 5.55 -10.94
CA LEU A 38 5.14 6.76 -10.77
C LEU A 38 6.64 6.46 -10.80
N ILE A 39 7.09 5.44 -10.05
CA ILE A 39 8.50 5.05 -10.04
C ILE A 39 8.95 4.55 -11.42
N PHE A 40 8.09 3.80 -12.12
CA PHE A 40 8.37 3.37 -13.48
C PHE A 40 8.55 4.56 -14.44
N LEU A 41 7.64 5.54 -14.41
CA LEU A 41 7.73 6.73 -15.24
C LEU A 41 9.04 7.50 -14.94
N LEU A 42 9.42 7.59 -13.66
CA LEU A 42 10.65 8.24 -13.23
C LEU A 42 11.90 7.51 -13.75
N CYS A 43 12.01 6.19 -13.55
CA CYS A 43 13.14 5.39 -14.03
C CYS A 43 13.28 5.39 -15.56
N ASN A 44 12.21 5.73 -16.30
CA ASN A 44 12.22 5.83 -17.75
C ASN A 44 12.37 7.28 -18.25
N ASN A 45 12.70 8.23 -17.37
CA ASN A 45 12.88 9.65 -17.70
C ASN A 45 11.65 10.31 -18.35
N LEU A 46 10.45 9.83 -18.02
CA LEU A 46 9.19 10.38 -18.51
C LEU A 46 8.63 11.46 -17.57
N ILE A 47 9.01 11.37 -16.31
CA ILE A 47 8.83 12.38 -15.28
C ILE A 47 10.17 12.62 -14.58
N SER A 48 10.28 13.71 -13.84
CA SER A 48 11.46 14.10 -13.08
C SER A 48 11.14 14.28 -11.59
N LEU A 49 12.16 14.40 -10.75
CA LEU A 49 12.01 14.67 -9.32
C LEU A 49 11.40 16.07 -9.04
N ASP A 50 11.43 16.96 -10.03
CA ASP A 50 10.88 18.32 -9.96
C ASP A 50 9.39 18.37 -10.34
N ASP A 51 8.84 17.29 -10.90
CA ASP A 51 7.41 17.20 -11.18
C ASP A 51 6.59 17.14 -9.89
N THR A 52 5.37 17.66 -9.95
CA THR A 52 4.48 17.74 -8.78
C THR A 52 3.61 16.50 -8.70
N ILE A 53 3.69 15.80 -7.58
CA ILE A 53 2.78 14.70 -7.24
C ILE A 53 1.59 15.26 -6.47
N VAL A 54 0.39 14.92 -6.91
CA VAL A 54 -0.85 15.34 -6.29
C VAL A 54 -1.49 14.13 -5.63
N THR A 55 -1.62 14.17 -4.30
CA THR A 55 -2.26 13.10 -3.51
C THR A 55 -3.62 13.52 -3.02
N LYS A 56 -4.44 12.55 -2.58
CA LYS A 56 -5.77 12.85 -2.03
C LYS A 56 -5.71 13.73 -0.78
N ASN A 57 -4.76 13.47 0.11
CA ASN A 57 -4.54 14.20 1.35
C ASN A 57 -3.06 14.13 1.78
N ASN A 58 -2.66 15.02 2.68
CA ASN A 58 -1.30 15.17 3.18
C ASN A 58 -0.77 13.95 3.94
N GLU A 59 -1.64 13.15 4.55
CA GLU A 59 -1.28 11.90 5.23
C GLU A 59 -0.56 10.89 4.31
N ARG A 60 -0.60 11.09 2.99
CA ARG A 60 0.06 10.23 1.99
C ARG A 60 1.41 10.75 1.54
N PHE A 61 1.80 11.98 1.92
CA PHE A 61 3.05 12.60 1.46
C PHE A 61 4.28 11.78 1.85
N PHE A 62 4.22 11.04 2.97
CA PHE A 62 5.30 10.17 3.42
C PHE A 62 5.69 9.10 2.39
N LEU A 63 4.77 8.70 1.50
CA LEU A 63 5.09 7.78 0.43
C LEU A 63 6.09 8.41 -0.56
N TYR A 64 5.95 9.70 -0.89
CA TYR A 64 6.64 10.31 -2.03
C TYR A 64 7.75 11.30 -1.65
N SER A 65 7.74 11.83 -0.43
CA SER A 65 8.56 12.99 0.00
C SER A 65 10.06 12.77 -0.03
N ASP A 66 10.51 11.52 -0.01
CA ASP A 66 11.92 11.18 -0.17
C ASP A 66 12.37 11.08 -1.63
N ILE A 67 11.44 11.13 -2.58
CA ILE A 67 11.69 10.97 -4.02
C ILE A 67 11.43 12.29 -4.73
N PHE A 68 10.22 12.83 -4.59
CA PHE A 68 9.77 14.02 -5.32
C PHE A 68 9.88 15.26 -4.44
N LYS A 69 10.28 16.38 -5.05
CA LYS A 69 10.42 17.67 -4.34
C LYS A 69 9.08 18.33 -4.08
N ASN A 70 8.12 18.14 -4.98
CA ASN A 70 6.84 18.84 -4.97
C ASN A 70 5.71 17.84 -4.77
N ILE A 71 5.05 17.90 -3.61
CA ILE A 71 3.87 17.08 -3.32
C ILE A 71 2.78 17.98 -2.77
N ILE A 72 1.60 17.93 -3.37
CA ILE A 72 0.45 18.75 -2.95
C ILE A 72 -0.78 17.86 -2.75
N GLU A 73 -1.74 18.37 -1.99
CA GLU A 73 -3.06 17.77 -1.94
C GLU A 73 -3.87 18.17 -3.17
N TYR A 74 -4.80 17.30 -3.57
CA TYR A 74 -5.70 17.53 -4.69
C TYR A 74 -6.47 18.84 -4.59
N ASP A 75 -6.93 19.19 -3.38
CA ASP A 75 -7.66 20.44 -3.13
C ASP A 75 -6.80 21.71 -3.35
N ASN A 76 -5.48 21.56 -3.43
CA ASN A 76 -4.53 22.64 -3.70
C ASN A 76 -4.11 22.72 -5.18
N LEU A 77 -4.71 21.91 -6.06
CA LEU A 77 -4.42 21.94 -7.50
C LEU A 77 -4.97 23.23 -8.14
N PRO A 78 -4.17 24.00 -8.91
CA PRO A 78 -4.66 25.17 -9.62
C PRO A 78 -5.60 24.76 -10.78
N ILE A 79 -6.87 25.18 -10.72
CA ILE A 79 -7.99 24.67 -11.56
C ILE A 79 -7.94 25.10 -13.05
N ASN A 80 -6.94 25.89 -13.47
CA ASN A 80 -6.90 26.51 -14.80
C ASN A 80 -5.99 25.82 -15.85
N SER A 81 -5.53 24.59 -15.61
CA SER A 81 -4.69 23.83 -16.57
C SER A 81 -5.51 22.81 -17.37
N GLU A 82 -5.21 22.64 -18.66
CA GLU A 82 -5.74 21.54 -19.47
C GLU A 82 -5.32 20.20 -18.84
N VAL A 83 -6.32 19.39 -18.48
CA VAL A 83 -6.12 18.16 -17.72
C VAL A 83 -6.08 16.95 -18.65
N ILE A 84 -4.98 16.18 -18.69
CA ILE A 84 -4.98 14.87 -19.35
C ILE A 84 -5.21 13.78 -18.30
N ASP A 85 -6.44 13.31 -18.26
CA ASP A 85 -6.89 12.33 -17.28
C ASP A 85 -6.51 10.89 -17.72
N ILE A 86 -5.35 10.35 -17.32
CA ILE A 86 -4.91 8.98 -17.72
C ILE A 86 -5.61 7.86 -16.93
N THR A 87 -6.58 8.24 -16.10
CA THR A 87 -7.31 7.38 -15.19
C THR A 87 -8.21 6.35 -15.87
N HIS A 88 -8.49 6.55 -17.16
CA HIS A 88 -9.15 5.59 -18.03
C HIS A 88 -8.34 4.31 -18.27
N ILE A 89 -7.04 4.27 -17.94
CA ILE A 89 -6.19 3.09 -18.17
C ILE A 89 -6.60 1.90 -17.30
N ASN A 90 -7.15 2.13 -16.11
CA ASN A 90 -7.54 1.04 -15.21
C ASN A 90 -9.00 0.57 -15.44
N THR A 91 -9.91 1.46 -15.86
CA THR A 91 -11.29 1.08 -16.21
C THR A 91 -11.37 0.20 -17.45
N LEU A 92 -10.39 0.34 -18.36
CA LEU A 92 -10.26 -0.42 -19.61
C LEU A 92 -9.74 -1.85 -19.43
N ILE A 93 -9.23 -2.22 -18.25
CA ILE A 93 -8.73 -3.57 -17.95
C ILE A 93 -9.84 -4.44 -17.34
N GLU A 94 -10.75 -3.86 -16.54
CA GLU A 94 -11.82 -4.63 -15.87
C GLU A 94 -13.18 -4.56 -16.58
N ASN A 95 -13.52 -3.47 -17.28
CA ASN A 95 -14.82 -3.33 -17.94
C ASN A 95 -14.66 -3.12 -19.44
N ARG A 96 -15.35 -3.95 -20.24
CA ARG A 96 -15.50 -3.83 -21.69
C ARG A 96 -16.29 -2.56 -22.09
N LEU A 97 -15.86 -1.37 -21.68
CA LEU A 97 -16.47 -0.11 -22.08
C LEU A 97 -15.60 0.60 -23.11
N ASN A 98 -16.25 0.93 -24.24
CA ASN A 98 -15.86 1.73 -25.41
C ASN A 98 -14.39 1.73 -25.85
N PHE A 99 -14.13 1.01 -26.94
CA PHE A 99 -12.85 0.89 -27.64
C PHE A 99 -12.28 2.22 -28.18
N ASP A 100 -13.09 3.25 -28.39
CA ASP A 100 -12.64 4.48 -29.06
C ASP A 100 -11.83 5.43 -28.15
N ILE A 101 -12.10 5.45 -26.83
CA ILE A 101 -11.31 6.24 -25.85
C ILE A 101 -9.93 5.61 -25.60
N LYS A 102 -9.84 4.29 -25.79
CA LYS A 102 -8.62 3.48 -25.59
C LYS A 102 -7.51 3.83 -26.58
N ILE A 103 -7.87 4.26 -27.79
CA ILE A 103 -6.92 4.58 -28.86
C ILE A 103 -6.26 5.94 -28.61
N ASP A 104 -7.01 6.95 -28.16
CA ASP A 104 -6.50 8.33 -27.99
C ASP A 104 -5.46 8.48 -26.86
N ILE A 105 -5.61 7.74 -25.73
CA ILE A 105 -4.64 7.79 -24.62
C ILE A 105 -3.39 6.96 -24.92
N GLU A 106 -3.52 5.78 -25.52
CA GLU A 106 -2.37 4.94 -25.90
C GLU A 106 -1.57 5.55 -27.06
N GLU A 107 -2.21 6.34 -27.94
CA GLU A 107 -1.53 7.14 -28.97
C GLU A 107 -0.80 8.35 -28.39
N LYS A 108 -1.40 9.06 -27.40
CA LYS A 108 -0.74 10.16 -26.67
C LYS A 108 0.38 9.69 -25.75
N PHE A 109 0.25 8.50 -25.16
CA PHE A 109 1.26 7.89 -24.29
C PHE A 109 1.60 6.45 -24.70
N PRO A 110 2.38 6.25 -25.77
CA PRO A 110 2.75 4.92 -26.28
C PRO A 110 3.43 4.01 -25.24
N ILE A 111 4.03 4.59 -24.21
CA ILE A 111 4.65 3.87 -23.10
C ILE A 111 3.63 3.08 -22.27
N LEU A 112 2.40 3.59 -22.08
CA LEU A 112 1.36 2.93 -21.29
C LEU A 112 0.87 1.66 -22.01
N LYS A 113 0.85 1.70 -23.35
CA LYS A 113 0.64 0.53 -24.20
C LYS A 113 1.76 -0.51 -24.01
N LYS A 114 3.04 -0.08 -23.96
CA LYS A 114 4.18 -0.97 -23.69
C LYS A 114 4.11 -1.61 -22.29
N MET A 115 3.70 -0.87 -21.26
CA MET A 115 3.55 -1.43 -19.91
C MET A 115 2.48 -2.53 -19.84
N ARG A 116 1.47 -2.49 -20.72
CA ARG A 116 0.40 -3.51 -20.77
C ARG A 116 0.81 -4.77 -21.51
N THR A 117 1.62 -4.67 -22.58
CA THR A 117 1.87 -5.79 -23.51
C THR A 117 2.87 -6.83 -23.01
N ASN A 118 3.24 -6.84 -21.72
CA ASN A 118 4.22 -7.75 -21.11
C ASN A 118 5.66 -7.63 -21.64
N ASP A 119 5.94 -6.68 -22.55
CA ASP A 119 7.25 -6.51 -23.18
C ASP A 119 8.18 -5.65 -22.32
N VAL A 120 8.58 -6.18 -21.17
CA VAL A 120 9.68 -5.66 -20.32
C VAL A 120 9.23 -4.58 -19.34
N ILE A 121 8.87 -5.03 -18.14
CA ILE A 121 9.19 -4.29 -16.92
C ILE A 121 10.29 -5.07 -16.22
N ILE A 122 11.53 -4.65 -16.46
CA ILE A 122 12.65 -5.10 -15.64
C ILE A 122 12.53 -4.28 -14.35
N ARG A 123 12.26 -4.94 -13.23
CA ARG A 123 12.48 -4.37 -11.90
C ARG A 123 13.99 -4.16 -11.77
N THR A 124 14.48 -3.04 -12.31
CA THR A 124 15.88 -2.65 -12.20
C THR A 124 16.22 -2.43 -10.72
N ASP A 125 17.50 -2.50 -10.38
CA ASP A 125 17.94 -2.16 -9.02
C ASP A 125 17.50 -0.75 -8.62
N GLU A 126 17.52 0.19 -9.59
CA GLU A 126 16.99 1.53 -9.41
C GLU A 126 15.50 1.55 -9.05
N PHE A 127 14.66 0.81 -9.78
CA PHE A 127 13.24 0.70 -9.47
C PHE A 127 13.02 0.12 -8.07
N ASN A 128 13.73 -0.96 -7.72
CA ASN A 128 13.62 -1.61 -6.42
C ASN A 128 14.09 -0.71 -5.27
N ASN A 129 15.13 0.09 -5.49
CA ASN A 129 15.60 1.08 -4.52
C ASN A 129 14.58 2.19 -4.31
N LEU A 130 14.00 2.72 -5.39
CA LEU A 130 13.04 3.81 -5.34
C LEU A 130 11.67 3.38 -4.79
N ILE A 131 11.16 2.20 -5.16
CA ILE A 131 9.83 1.76 -4.70
C ILE A 131 9.78 1.60 -3.18
N ASN A 132 10.89 1.19 -2.56
CA ASN A 132 11.05 1.04 -1.12
C ASN A 132 11.44 2.32 -0.38
N LYS A 133 11.69 3.44 -1.09
CA LYS A 133 12.06 4.71 -0.48
C LYS A 133 10.84 5.43 0.10
N ILE A 134 10.50 5.07 1.33
CA ILE A 134 9.38 5.63 2.10
C ILE A 134 9.96 6.50 3.22
N ASN A 135 9.39 7.69 3.42
CA ASN A 135 9.79 8.60 4.48
C ASN A 135 9.16 8.14 5.81
N TYR A 136 9.99 7.74 6.77
CA TYR A 136 9.55 7.30 8.09
C TYR A 136 9.78 8.39 9.12
N ILE A 137 8.80 8.58 10.02
CA ILE A 137 9.00 9.46 11.16
C ILE A 137 9.86 8.76 12.22
N PRO A 138 10.81 9.48 12.86
CA PRO A 138 11.62 8.91 13.94
C PRO A 138 10.75 8.44 15.11
N LEU A 139 10.99 7.21 15.57
CA LEU A 139 10.36 6.63 16.75
C LEU A 139 11.42 6.30 17.79
N ILE A 140 11.13 6.57 19.06
CA ILE A 140 11.98 6.19 20.20
C ILE A 140 11.30 5.03 20.90
N ILE A 141 11.80 3.81 20.66
CA ILE A 141 11.22 2.58 21.20
C ILE A 141 12.35 1.66 21.65
N ASP A 142 12.40 1.40 22.95
CA ASP A 142 13.46 0.58 23.56
C ASP A 142 13.08 -0.90 23.70
N ASN A 143 11.78 -1.20 23.66
CA ASN A 143 11.26 -2.53 23.87
C ASN A 143 10.77 -3.16 22.56
N ASP A 144 10.83 -4.48 22.50
CA ASP A 144 10.22 -5.23 21.41
C ASP A 144 8.70 -5.10 21.43
N PHE A 145 8.10 -5.10 20.24
CA PHE A 145 6.67 -4.94 20.07
C PHE A 145 6.15 -5.66 18.83
N VAL A 146 4.83 -5.79 18.77
CA VAL A 146 4.10 -6.19 17.57
C VAL A 146 3.13 -5.11 17.14
N VAL A 147 2.87 -5.06 15.85
CA VAL A 147 1.87 -4.17 15.27
C VAL A 147 0.61 -4.96 14.97
N ILE A 148 -0.54 -4.42 15.36
CA ILE A 148 -1.85 -4.99 15.04
C ILE A 148 -2.66 -3.92 14.31
N HIS A 149 -3.15 -4.24 13.13
CA HIS A 149 -4.06 -3.38 12.38
C HIS A 149 -5.51 -3.81 12.63
N ASP A 150 -6.30 -2.90 13.18
CA ASP A 150 -7.74 -3.07 13.39
C ASP A 150 -8.54 -2.31 12.33
N ARG A 151 -9.21 -3.08 11.46
CA ARG A 151 -10.13 -2.56 10.44
C ARG A 151 -11.58 -2.65 10.96
N ASN A 152 -11.93 -1.86 11.97
CA ASN A 152 -13.32 -1.68 12.34
C ASN A 152 -14.00 -0.70 11.39
N THR A 153 -14.42 -1.16 10.22
CA THR A 153 -15.37 -0.38 9.42
C THR A 153 -16.75 -0.53 10.05
N THR A 154 -17.46 0.58 10.23
CA THR A 154 -18.88 0.70 10.65
C THR A 154 -19.89 -0.08 9.80
N TYR A 155 -19.42 -0.85 8.81
CA TYR A 155 -20.23 -1.83 8.09
C TYR A 155 -20.41 -3.07 8.97
N ASN A 156 -21.59 -3.16 9.60
CA ASN A 156 -22.19 -4.35 10.18
C ASN A 156 -21.41 -5.63 9.87
N TYR A 157 -20.67 -6.15 10.86
CA TYR A 157 -20.41 -7.57 11.16
C TYR A 157 -19.25 -7.61 12.17
N SER A 158 -19.54 -7.96 13.43
CA SER A 158 -18.70 -8.73 14.38
C SER A 158 -17.21 -8.42 14.67
N ASN A 159 -16.53 -7.53 13.95
CA ASN A 159 -15.05 -7.47 13.92
C ASN A 159 -14.39 -6.69 15.07
N VAL A 160 -15.16 -5.93 15.87
CA VAL A 160 -14.63 -5.28 17.10
C VAL A 160 -14.03 -6.29 18.06
N ASN A 161 -14.54 -7.53 18.04
CA ASN A 161 -14.04 -8.59 18.88
C ASN A 161 -12.74 -9.21 18.37
N ASP A 162 -12.42 -9.17 17.07
CA ASP A 162 -11.30 -9.95 16.53
C ASP A 162 -9.94 -9.36 16.92
N SER A 163 -9.77 -8.04 16.80
CA SER A 163 -8.52 -7.37 17.16
C SER A 163 -8.26 -7.42 18.67
N ILE A 164 -9.31 -7.23 19.48
CA ILE A 164 -9.22 -7.36 20.94
C ILE A 164 -8.95 -8.81 21.35
N TYR A 165 -9.60 -9.77 20.71
CA TYR A 165 -9.36 -11.19 20.94
C TYR A 165 -7.93 -11.58 20.58
N LEU A 166 -7.40 -11.09 19.47
CA LEU A 166 -6.02 -11.29 19.08
C LEU A 166 -5.04 -10.67 20.09
N ILE A 167 -5.28 -9.42 20.51
CA ILE A 167 -4.50 -8.73 21.55
C ILE A 167 -4.46 -9.56 22.84
N ASN A 168 -5.62 -10.00 23.33
CA ASN A 168 -5.71 -10.76 24.58
C ASN A 168 -4.95 -12.09 24.49
N ASN A 169 -5.00 -12.78 23.35
CA ASN A 169 -4.25 -14.02 23.16
C ASN A 169 -2.74 -13.76 23.03
N ILE A 170 -2.33 -12.71 22.32
CA ILE A 170 -0.91 -12.32 22.26
C ILE A 170 -0.39 -12.02 23.67
N LEU A 171 -1.10 -11.22 24.47
CA LEU A 171 -0.70 -10.91 25.84
C LEU A 171 -0.77 -12.13 26.77
N HIS A 172 -1.61 -13.12 26.48
CA HIS A 172 -1.62 -14.38 27.23
C HIS A 172 -0.33 -15.16 27.04
N TYR A 173 0.15 -15.31 25.80
CA TYR A 173 1.39 -16.03 25.49
C TYR A 173 2.66 -15.19 25.72
N PHE A 174 2.56 -13.87 25.54
CA PHE A 174 3.66 -12.92 25.63
C PHE A 174 3.28 -11.74 26.54
N PRO A 175 3.22 -11.94 27.86
CA PRO A 175 2.65 -10.96 28.80
C PRO A 175 3.44 -9.67 28.95
N ASN A 176 4.70 -9.62 28.48
CA ASN A 176 5.55 -8.44 28.55
C ASN A 176 5.72 -7.73 27.20
N LEU A 177 5.06 -8.23 26.14
CA LEU A 177 5.20 -7.70 24.79
C LEU A 177 4.38 -6.42 24.64
N ASN A 178 4.99 -5.37 24.08
CA ASN A 178 4.25 -4.15 23.77
C ASN A 178 3.48 -4.33 22.47
N ILE A 179 2.33 -3.67 22.38
CA ILE A 179 1.47 -3.73 21.22
C ILE A 179 1.26 -2.31 20.68
N VAL A 180 1.42 -2.16 19.38
CA VAL A 180 1.02 -0.97 18.66
C VAL A 180 -0.24 -1.29 17.87
N LEU A 181 -1.37 -0.70 18.26
CA LEU A 181 -2.65 -0.89 17.62
C LEU A 181 -2.91 0.25 16.63
N PHE A 182 -2.88 -0.04 15.33
CA PHE A 182 -3.31 0.88 14.31
C PHE A 182 -4.82 0.76 14.08
N THR A 183 -5.55 1.84 14.34
CA THR A 183 -7.00 1.92 14.12
C THR A 183 -7.44 3.34 13.86
N ILE A 184 -8.42 3.52 12.97
CA ILE A 184 -9.04 4.83 12.71
C ILE A 184 -10.16 5.14 13.70
N ASN A 185 -10.60 4.16 14.48
CA ASN A 185 -11.67 4.34 15.45
C ASN A 185 -11.12 4.77 16.82
N LYS A 186 -11.95 5.50 17.56
CA LYS A 186 -11.68 5.74 18.98
C LYS A 186 -12.01 4.48 19.77
N THR A 187 -11.07 3.55 19.86
CA THR A 187 -11.15 2.41 20.77
C THR A 187 -10.70 2.84 22.17
N ASN A 188 -11.57 2.69 23.16
CA ASN A 188 -11.22 2.90 24.57
C ASN A 188 -10.47 1.68 25.10
N ILE A 189 -9.30 1.38 24.53
CA ILE A 189 -8.41 0.33 25.04
C ILE A 189 -7.40 1.04 25.95
N ASN A 190 -7.60 0.93 27.25
CA ASN A 190 -6.72 1.54 28.25
C ASN A 190 -5.90 0.45 28.94
N LEU A 191 -4.80 0.05 28.31
CA LEU A 191 -3.81 -0.86 28.87
C LEU A 191 -2.42 -0.25 28.67
N ASN A 192 -1.60 -0.22 29.72
CA ASN A 192 -0.26 0.39 29.71
C ASN A 192 0.68 -0.17 28.63
N GLN A 193 0.37 -1.35 28.08
CA GLN A 193 1.18 -2.07 27.10
C GLN A 193 0.71 -1.85 25.66
N ILE A 194 -0.37 -1.08 25.45
CA ILE A 194 -0.98 -0.86 24.13
C ILE A 194 -0.88 0.62 23.77
N LYS A 195 -0.12 0.92 22.72
CA LYS A 195 -0.12 2.23 22.09
C LYS A 195 -1.09 2.24 20.91
N VAL A 196 -2.06 3.14 20.93
CA VAL A 196 -2.99 3.33 19.80
C VAL A 196 -2.46 4.41 18.86
N VAL A 197 -2.45 4.11 17.57
CA VAL A 197 -2.04 5.03 16.50
C VAL A 197 -3.11 5.06 15.42
N ASN A 198 -3.35 6.23 14.84
CA ASN A 198 -4.39 6.44 13.82
C ASN A 198 -3.89 7.14 12.56
N ARG A 199 -2.63 7.58 12.56
CA ARG A 199 -1.98 8.14 11.37
C ARG A 199 -1.21 7.06 10.62
N ILE A 200 -1.35 7.06 9.31
CA ILE A 200 -0.75 6.02 8.44
C ILE A 200 0.78 6.10 8.37
N ASP A 201 1.35 7.31 8.46
CA ASP A 201 2.81 7.54 8.46
C ASP A 201 3.47 7.04 9.76
N GLU A 202 2.81 7.26 10.91
CA GLU A 202 3.21 6.70 12.19
C GLU A 202 3.12 5.16 12.15
N TYR A 203 2.02 4.61 11.64
CA TYR A 203 1.87 3.16 11.45
C TYR A 203 2.97 2.55 10.56
N ALA A 204 3.30 3.19 9.43
CA ALA A 204 4.41 2.78 8.56
C ALA A 204 5.75 2.74 9.30
N SER A 205 5.99 3.74 10.14
CA SER A 205 7.22 3.88 10.91
C SER A 205 7.36 2.81 11.99
N TYR A 206 6.26 2.42 12.64
CA TYR A 206 6.28 1.29 13.58
C TYR A 206 6.61 -0.03 12.88
N MET A 207 6.03 -0.28 11.70
CA MET A 207 6.32 -1.50 10.94
C MET A 207 7.79 -1.59 10.51
N ASN A 208 8.41 -0.45 10.18
CA ASN A 208 9.82 -0.37 9.76
C ASN A 208 10.82 -0.39 10.92
N HIS A 209 10.36 -0.23 12.17
CA HIS A 209 11.25 -0.19 13.31
C HIS A 209 11.91 -1.56 13.56
N SER A 210 13.21 -1.58 13.89
CA SER A 210 13.98 -2.81 14.12
C SER A 210 13.50 -3.67 15.30
N ARG A 211 12.72 -3.06 16.21
CA ARG A 211 12.06 -3.71 17.36
C ARG A 211 10.68 -4.30 17.05
N CYS A 212 10.13 -4.04 15.87
CA CYS A 212 8.88 -4.66 15.44
C CYS A 212 9.13 -6.11 15.07
N ARG A 213 8.55 -7.05 15.82
CA ARG A 213 8.74 -8.49 15.62
C ARG A 213 7.79 -9.10 14.61
N ALA A 214 6.57 -8.57 14.55
CA ALA A 214 5.54 -9.05 13.64
C ALA A 214 4.46 -8.00 13.39
N VAL A 215 3.80 -8.12 12.24
CA VAL A 215 2.61 -7.35 11.88
C VAL A 215 1.44 -8.30 11.72
N PHE A 216 0.35 -8.04 12.43
CA PHE A 216 -0.93 -8.75 12.28
C PHE A 216 -1.94 -7.82 11.62
N SER A 217 -2.52 -8.22 10.50
CA SER A 217 -3.43 -7.33 9.78
C SER A 217 -4.52 -8.09 9.03
N PRO A 218 -5.72 -7.53 8.87
CA PRO A 218 -6.63 -8.00 7.84
C PRO A 218 -6.02 -7.74 6.45
N PHE A 219 -6.33 -8.61 5.48
CA PHE A 219 -5.94 -8.38 4.09
C PHE A 219 -6.69 -7.15 3.53
N SER A 220 -6.02 -6.01 3.49
CA SER A 220 -6.60 -4.70 3.18
C SER A 220 -5.50 -3.70 2.83
N GLY A 221 -5.86 -2.57 2.23
CA GLY A 221 -4.85 -1.61 1.73
C GLY A 221 -3.80 -1.17 2.75
N ALA A 222 -4.20 -0.81 3.97
CA ALA A 222 -3.24 -0.47 5.03
C ALA A 222 -2.49 -1.70 5.55
N GLY A 223 -3.10 -2.88 5.54
CA GLY A 223 -2.40 -4.12 5.82
C GLY A 223 -1.30 -4.40 4.80
N GLN A 224 -1.57 -4.17 3.53
CA GLN A 224 -0.63 -4.45 2.46
C GLN A 224 0.56 -3.47 2.42
N LEU A 225 0.44 -2.28 3.04
CA LEU A 225 1.57 -1.38 3.29
C LEU A 225 2.73 -2.08 4.02
N ALA A 226 2.43 -3.06 4.87
CA ALA A 226 3.42 -3.84 5.59
C ALA A 226 4.42 -4.53 4.64
N GLN A 227 4.01 -4.89 3.42
CA GLN A 227 4.89 -5.53 2.43
C GLN A 227 6.04 -4.64 1.96
N PHE A 228 5.91 -3.32 2.13
CA PHE A 228 6.91 -2.32 1.73
C PHE A 228 7.66 -1.73 2.91
N CYS A 229 7.09 -1.81 4.12
CA CYS A 229 7.65 -1.18 5.31
C CYS A 229 8.27 -2.15 6.29
N HIS A 230 7.98 -3.44 6.18
CA HIS A 230 8.45 -4.44 7.15
C HIS A 230 9.38 -5.42 6.46
N ASN A 231 10.31 -6.01 7.22
CA ASN A 231 11.27 -7.01 6.74
C ASN A 231 11.18 -8.35 7.48
N MET A 232 10.26 -8.52 8.45
CA MET A 232 10.14 -9.78 9.23
C MET A 232 8.85 -10.55 8.89
N ASN A 233 7.99 -10.81 9.87
CA ASN A 233 6.79 -11.64 9.71
C ASN A 233 5.54 -10.78 9.57
N ILE A 234 4.78 -11.00 8.49
CA ILE A 234 3.43 -10.47 8.34
C ILE A 234 2.43 -11.62 8.37
N TYR A 235 1.46 -11.51 9.27
CA TYR A 235 0.36 -12.45 9.42
C TYR A 235 -0.94 -11.78 8.97
N TYR A 236 -1.43 -12.21 7.81
CA TYR A 236 -2.71 -11.74 7.29
C TYR A 236 -3.86 -12.64 7.72
N TYR A 237 -5.01 -12.05 8.06
CA TYR A 237 -6.28 -12.78 8.09
C TYR A 237 -7.24 -12.27 7.02
N ILE A 238 -7.80 -13.19 6.25
CA ILE A 238 -8.61 -12.90 5.06
C ILE A 238 -10.08 -12.63 5.42
N GLY A 239 -10.59 -13.23 6.51
CA GLY A 239 -11.98 -13.06 6.96
C GLY A 239 -13.00 -13.31 5.83
N ALA A 240 -13.70 -12.24 5.43
CA ALA A 240 -14.76 -12.26 4.41
C ALA A 240 -14.27 -12.32 2.95
N TYR A 241 -12.96 -12.18 2.68
CA TYR A 241 -12.41 -12.29 1.31
C TYR A 241 -12.28 -13.76 0.87
N SER A 242 -13.42 -14.47 0.82
CA SER A 242 -13.49 -15.90 0.51
C SER A 242 -12.78 -16.30 -0.79
N PHE A 243 -12.68 -15.39 -1.76
CA PHE A 243 -11.99 -15.60 -3.04
C PHE A 243 -10.49 -15.92 -2.91
N TYR A 244 -9.85 -15.51 -1.80
CA TYR A 244 -8.44 -15.76 -1.55
C TYR A 244 -8.21 -17.00 -0.66
N LYS A 245 -9.26 -17.68 -0.17
CA LYS A 245 -9.09 -18.84 0.72
C LYS A 245 -8.32 -19.97 0.03
N GLY A 246 -7.25 -20.44 0.66
CA GLY A 246 -6.53 -21.66 0.29
C GLY A 246 -5.34 -21.51 -0.65
N ASN A 247 -5.17 -20.38 -1.37
CA ASN A 247 -4.09 -20.26 -2.36
C ASN A 247 -3.32 -18.92 -2.37
N VAL A 248 -3.44 -18.09 -1.32
CA VAL A 248 -2.81 -16.75 -1.34
C VAL A 248 -1.29 -16.82 -1.42
N GLU A 249 -0.64 -17.75 -0.71
CA GLU A 249 0.82 -17.88 -0.76
C GLU A 249 1.32 -18.27 -2.15
N GLU A 250 0.63 -19.20 -2.83
CA GLU A 250 0.90 -19.53 -4.23
C GLU A 250 0.66 -18.33 -5.15
N LEU A 251 -0.42 -17.58 -4.91
CA LEU A 251 -0.70 -16.36 -5.66
C LEU A 251 0.39 -15.29 -5.42
N PHE A 252 0.94 -15.14 -4.21
CA PHE A 252 2.10 -14.28 -3.93
C PHE A 252 3.32 -14.71 -4.74
N ILE A 253 3.62 -16.01 -4.80
CA ILE A 253 4.77 -16.55 -5.57
C ILE A 253 4.56 -16.24 -7.06
N GLN A 254 3.42 -16.64 -7.63
CA GLN A 254 3.09 -16.42 -9.05
C GLN A 254 3.08 -14.93 -9.43
N SER A 255 2.68 -14.05 -8.50
CA SER A 255 2.62 -12.60 -8.75
C SER A 255 4.00 -11.96 -8.76
N ASN A 256 4.93 -12.48 -7.96
CA ASN A 256 6.32 -12.02 -7.93
C ASN A 256 7.12 -12.51 -9.14
N GLU A 257 6.78 -13.68 -9.70
CA GLU A 257 7.38 -14.21 -10.93
C GLU A 257 6.97 -13.43 -12.18
N LYS A 258 5.80 -12.77 -12.16
CA LYS A 258 5.34 -11.94 -13.28
C LYS A 258 6.07 -10.59 -13.29
N SER A 259 6.72 -10.31 -14.42
CA SER A 259 7.41 -9.04 -14.67
C SER A 259 6.46 -7.84 -14.77
N ASN A 260 5.22 -8.04 -15.22
CA ASN A 260 4.25 -6.96 -15.43
C ASN A 260 3.78 -6.33 -14.10
N ILE A 261 3.94 -5.02 -13.94
CA ILE A 261 3.54 -4.22 -12.78
C ILE A 261 2.04 -4.26 -12.48
N TYR A 262 1.21 -4.53 -13.50
CA TYR A 262 -0.24 -4.59 -13.38
C TYR A 262 -0.77 -5.97 -12.98
N SER A 263 0.01 -7.03 -13.16
CA SER A 263 -0.46 -8.37 -12.81
C SER A 263 -0.37 -8.58 -11.30
N SER A 264 -1.52 -8.81 -10.66
CA SER A 264 -1.62 -9.21 -9.24
C SER A 264 -0.83 -8.28 -8.30
N PHE A 265 -1.00 -6.98 -8.52
CA PHE A 265 -0.28 -5.92 -7.83
C PHE A 265 -0.38 -5.98 -6.30
N ASP A 266 -1.54 -6.44 -5.81
CA ASP A 266 -1.90 -6.60 -4.41
C ASP A 266 -1.11 -7.72 -3.69
N LEU A 267 -0.38 -8.52 -4.47
CA LEU A 267 0.33 -9.72 -4.08
C LEU A 267 1.83 -9.65 -4.38
N LYS A 268 2.37 -8.47 -4.72
CA LYS A 268 3.81 -8.30 -4.96
C LYS A 268 4.55 -7.88 -3.69
N LYS A 269 5.60 -8.63 -3.35
CA LYS A 269 6.52 -8.29 -2.26
C LYS A 269 7.65 -7.40 -2.80
N THR A 270 8.09 -6.45 -1.99
CA THR A 270 9.27 -5.61 -2.28
C THR A 270 10.40 -5.79 -1.25
N THR A 271 10.16 -6.63 -0.24
CA THR A 271 11.06 -6.94 0.88
C THR A 271 11.20 -8.46 1.05
N GLU A 272 12.20 -8.93 1.81
CA GLU A 272 12.42 -10.36 2.13
C GLU A 272 11.39 -10.95 3.12
N THR A 273 10.27 -10.26 3.29
CA THR A 273 9.28 -10.51 4.30
C THR A 273 8.58 -11.87 4.14
N THR A 274 8.52 -12.58 5.26
CA THR A 274 7.70 -13.79 5.38
C THR A 274 6.25 -13.37 5.55
N VAL A 275 5.40 -13.77 4.60
CA VAL A 275 3.96 -13.51 4.63
C VAL A 275 3.28 -14.83 4.85
N LYS A 276 2.47 -14.94 5.90
CA LYS A 276 1.57 -16.06 6.12
C LYS A 276 0.14 -15.58 6.12
N VAL A 277 -0.74 -16.37 5.54
CA VAL A 277 -2.12 -15.98 5.33
C VAL A 277 -3.06 -17.00 5.95
N PHE A 278 -3.95 -16.53 6.80
CA PHE A 278 -4.92 -17.34 7.54
C PHE A 278 -6.35 -16.98 7.13
N ASN A 279 -7.23 -17.95 7.22
CA ASN A 279 -8.65 -17.73 6.97
C ASN A 279 -9.30 -16.99 8.14
N THR A 280 -8.84 -17.25 9.36
CA THR A 280 -9.46 -16.74 10.60
C THR A 280 -8.41 -16.28 11.61
N THR A 281 -8.82 -15.39 12.51
CA THR A 281 -8.01 -14.98 13.68
C THR A 281 -7.71 -16.15 14.61
N GLN A 282 -8.56 -17.17 14.66
CA GLN A 282 -8.33 -18.38 15.45
C GLN A 282 -7.11 -19.18 14.94
N GLU A 283 -6.98 -19.32 13.63
CA GLU A 283 -5.81 -20.00 13.03
C GLU A 283 -4.52 -19.21 13.30
N ILE A 284 -4.58 -17.87 13.30
CA ILE A 284 -3.46 -17.02 13.74
C ILE A 284 -3.08 -17.34 15.19
N ILE A 285 -4.04 -17.44 16.10
CA ILE A 285 -3.77 -17.71 17.52
C ILE A 285 -3.13 -19.07 17.72
N GLN A 286 -3.63 -20.10 17.02
CA GLN A 286 -3.01 -21.44 17.04
C GLN A 286 -1.57 -21.39 16.53
N HIS A 287 -1.30 -20.57 15.52
CA HIS A 287 0.04 -20.34 15.02
C HIS A 287 0.93 -19.61 16.03
N ILE A 288 0.43 -18.54 16.66
CA ILE A 288 1.13 -17.76 17.69
C ILE A 288 1.55 -18.65 18.87
N ALA A 289 0.68 -19.59 19.28
CA ALA A 289 0.94 -20.49 20.41
C ALA A 289 2.15 -21.42 20.20
N ILE A 290 2.61 -21.62 18.96
CA ILE A 290 3.69 -22.56 18.62
C ILE A 290 4.94 -21.86 18.08
N ILE A 291 4.95 -20.54 17.94
CA ILE A 291 6.11 -19.76 17.50
C ILE A 291 6.71 -18.98 18.66
N SER A 292 7.99 -18.64 18.54
CA SER A 292 8.59 -17.58 19.35
C SER A 292 8.54 -16.28 18.54
N ILE A 293 8.01 -15.22 19.16
CA ILE A 293 7.94 -13.85 18.61
C ILE A 293 9.02 -13.00 19.28
#